data_AF-A0A7K4GKR1-F1
#
_entry.id   AF-A0A7K4GKR1-F1
#
_cell.length_a   1.000
_cell.length_b   1.000
_cell.length_c   1.000
_cell.angle_alpha   90.00
_cell.angle_beta   90.00
_cell.angle_gamma   90.00
#
_symmetry.space_group_name_H-M   'P 1'
#
loop_
_entity.id
_entity.type
_entity.pdbx_description
1 polymer ?
#
loop_
_entity_poly.entity_id
_entity_poly.type
_entity_poly.pdbx_seq_one_letter_code
_entity_poly.pdbx_strand_id
1 'polypeptide(L)'
;MENKDASYKKVKCEHCGKILVAPYHEDCICINCDRFSINIFRFMHGRNDLYNKAESRDFKIVSSKKSNHSEKKMVSNIPKNLQFYGIVSKERIPIYYNDKEWKYFLALTNDLDIISTSTLSGTLDKMLIMLEDQDEIEEKMLIARFSEKNGIIHILIGNFSDKESDWIFNQVSMFFTDMLQKDKINIKKLTKIEKHAISFKMDIFLHNMEEAVESKVKFEKPNFNYIDNWLRLYYFGLSSESVSVISLLLDKENILKFGEQKHFEPDSENDVSGLVKKIIDYGESVLTAKIEVILASIFGNMKGYPRWISIKSGFQKYFFLSFKKLENQFFLYCITEGNIEKLKSLESFLYMHLKDGVSNKFISSLKIFNEMKVKIRDIMEIFPERKFY
;
A
#
# COMPACT_ATOMS: atom_id res chain seq x y z
N MET A 1 -3.67 -23.30 56.63
CA MET A 1 -4.10 -23.45 55.22
C MET A 1 -3.77 -22.16 54.51
N GLU A 2 -2.56 -22.09 53.95
CA GLU A 2 -2.21 -21.09 52.95
C GLU A 2 -2.93 -21.44 51.65
N ASN A 3 -3.56 -20.47 51.00
CA ASN A 3 -3.83 -20.56 49.56
C ASN A 3 -3.93 -19.18 48.92
N LYS A 4 -2.77 -18.75 48.42
CA LYS A 4 -2.50 -18.05 47.15
C LYS A 4 -3.19 -16.70 46.92
N ASP A 5 -2.47 -15.65 47.31
CA ASP A 5 -2.52 -14.34 46.65
C ASP A 5 -2.26 -14.51 45.15
N ALA A 6 -3.31 -14.46 44.34
CA ALA A 6 -3.17 -14.18 42.92
C ALA A 6 -2.74 -12.72 42.80
N SER A 7 -1.46 -12.47 42.54
CA SER A 7 -0.96 -11.12 42.30
C SER A 7 -1.62 -10.58 41.02
N TYR A 8 -2.70 -9.81 41.19
CA TYR A 8 -3.29 -9.10 40.08
C TYR A 8 -2.25 -8.12 39.55
N LYS A 9 -1.71 -8.40 38.38
CA LYS A 9 -0.66 -7.59 37.76
C LYS A 9 -1.25 -6.19 37.48
N LYS A 10 -0.65 -5.16 38.09
CA LYS A 10 -1.11 -3.76 38.05
C LYS A 10 -0.30 -2.95 37.04
N VAL A 11 -0.95 -2.08 36.27
CA VAL A 11 -0.29 -1.18 35.31
C VAL A 11 -0.67 0.26 35.58
N LYS A 12 0.29 1.17 35.64
CA LYS A 12 0.03 2.61 35.82
C LYS A 12 -0.19 3.27 34.46
N CYS A 13 -1.33 3.93 34.28
CA CYS A 13 -1.58 4.75 33.10
C CYS A 13 -0.65 5.98 33.10
N GLU A 14 0.05 6.20 32.00
CA GLU A 14 0.93 7.37 31.79
C GLU A 14 0.17 8.68 31.58
N HIS A 15 -1.15 8.62 31.34
CA HIS A 15 -1.98 9.80 31.11
C HIS A 15 -2.63 10.33 32.39
N CYS A 16 -3.33 9.47 33.15
CA CYS A 16 -4.04 9.89 34.36
C CYS A 16 -3.35 9.46 35.66
N GLY A 17 -2.25 8.71 35.58
CA GLY A 17 -1.51 8.22 36.75
C GLY A 17 -2.23 7.13 37.55
N LYS A 18 -3.47 6.76 37.19
CA LYS A 18 -4.25 5.73 37.87
C LYS A 18 -3.62 4.36 37.65
N ILE A 19 -3.58 3.56 38.71
CA ILE A 19 -3.17 2.17 38.66
C ILE A 19 -4.38 1.34 38.23
N LEU A 20 -4.25 0.67 37.10
CA LEU A 20 -5.23 -0.22 36.51
C LEU A 20 -4.92 -1.66 36.90
N VAL A 21 -5.97 -2.46 37.03
CA VAL A 21 -5.92 -3.87 37.40
C VAL A 21 -6.69 -4.64 36.34
N ALA A 22 -6.19 -5.82 35.95
CA ALA A 22 -6.84 -6.67 34.96
C ALA A 22 -8.33 -6.95 35.30
N PRO A 23 -9.21 -7.16 34.30
CA PRO A 23 -8.92 -7.28 32.86
C PRO A 23 -8.65 -5.94 32.16
N TYR A 24 -7.78 -5.98 31.15
CA TYR A 24 -7.48 -4.83 30.30
C TYR A 24 -8.25 -4.95 28.98
N HIS A 25 -8.66 -3.81 28.40
CA HIS A 25 -9.29 -3.80 27.07
C HIS A 25 -8.29 -4.19 25.99
N GLU A 26 -8.73 -4.94 24.97
CA GLU A 26 -7.89 -5.35 23.82
C GLU A 26 -7.29 -4.15 23.09
N ASP A 27 -8.00 -3.02 23.08
CA ASP A 27 -7.56 -1.76 22.46
C ASP A 27 -6.57 -0.97 23.34
N CYS A 28 -6.14 -1.52 24.47
CA CYS A 28 -5.17 -0.94 25.41
C CYS A 28 -5.55 0.47 25.93
N ILE A 29 -6.85 0.78 25.97
CA ILE A 29 -7.40 2.04 26.48
C ILE A 29 -7.46 2.01 28.03
N CYS A 30 -7.08 3.13 28.65
CA CYS A 30 -7.30 3.34 30.07
C CYS A 30 -8.78 3.66 30.36
N ILE A 31 -9.44 2.77 31.10
CA ILE A 31 -10.86 2.90 31.53
C ILE A 31 -11.16 4.22 32.26
N ASN A 32 -10.16 4.89 32.82
CA ASN A 32 -10.38 6.12 33.57
C ASN A 32 -10.29 7.40 32.73
N CYS A 33 -9.55 7.39 31.63
CA CYS A 33 -9.36 8.59 30.82
C CYS A 33 -9.65 8.40 29.33
N ASP A 34 -10.11 7.21 28.94
CA ASP A 34 -10.45 6.82 27.56
C ASP A 34 -9.34 7.13 26.55
N ARG A 35 -8.08 7.04 27.00
CA ARG A 35 -6.89 7.20 26.16
C ARG A 35 -6.11 5.89 26.10
N PHE A 36 -5.56 5.60 24.94
CA PHE A 36 -4.59 4.54 24.72
C PHE A 36 -3.42 4.67 25.70
N SER A 37 -3.00 3.56 26.29
CA SER A 37 -1.86 3.52 27.22
C SER A 37 -0.75 2.61 26.69
N ILE A 38 0.42 3.19 26.41
CA ILE A 38 1.62 2.44 26.02
C ILE A 38 2.06 1.47 27.10
N ASN A 39 1.82 1.82 28.38
CA ASN A 39 2.14 0.93 29.49
C ASN A 39 1.22 -0.29 29.51
N ILE A 40 -0.08 -0.12 29.22
CA ILE A 40 -1.02 -1.24 29.08
C ILE A 40 -0.63 -2.08 27.87
N PHE A 41 -0.35 -1.45 26.73
CA PHE A 41 0.08 -2.13 25.52
C PHE A 41 1.32 -3.00 25.74
N ARG A 42 2.39 -2.41 26.31
CA ARG A 42 3.62 -3.12 26.67
C ARG A 42 3.34 -4.27 27.62
N PHE A 43 2.47 -4.07 28.60
CA PHE A 43 2.13 -5.12 29.55
C PHE A 43 1.35 -6.28 28.91
N MET A 44 0.39 -5.98 28.02
CA MET A 44 -0.46 -6.99 27.37
C MET A 44 0.26 -7.75 26.25
N HIS A 45 1.13 -7.07 25.51
CA HIS A 45 1.71 -7.59 24.26
C HIS A 45 3.23 -7.68 24.27
N GLY A 46 3.93 -6.87 25.07
CA GLY A 46 5.37 -6.92 25.24
C GLY A 46 5.77 -7.96 26.30
N ARG A 47 5.98 -9.21 25.91
CA ARG A 47 6.75 -10.14 26.75
C ARG A 47 8.22 -9.75 26.66
N ASN A 48 8.73 -9.01 27.64
CA ASN A 48 9.96 -9.33 28.36
C ASN A 48 10.22 -8.34 29.51
N ASP A 49 10.47 -8.90 30.69
CA ASP A 49 10.90 -8.21 31.90
C ASP A 49 12.29 -7.57 31.71
N LEU A 50 12.33 -6.34 31.23
CA LEU A 50 13.54 -5.51 31.27
C LEU A 50 13.17 -4.13 31.77
N TYR A 51 12.78 -3.99 33.04
CA TYR A 51 13.00 -2.80 33.87
C TYR A 51 12.46 -3.09 35.28
N ASN A 52 13.06 -4.07 35.96
CA ASN A 52 13.01 -4.11 37.42
C ASN A 52 14.41 -3.78 37.95
N LYS A 53 14.53 -2.55 38.46
CA LYS A 53 15.53 -2.05 39.42
C LYS A 53 17.01 -2.18 39.03
N ALA A 54 17.63 -1.04 38.75
CA ALA A 54 18.91 -0.72 39.37
C ALA A 54 18.91 0.76 39.74
N GLU A 55 18.96 0.99 41.05
CA GLU A 55 19.05 2.28 41.71
C GLU A 55 20.28 3.07 41.25
N SER A 56 20.13 4.38 41.28
CA SER A 56 21.18 5.37 41.16
C SER A 56 22.39 5.01 42.03
N ARG A 57 23.53 4.73 41.38
CA ARG A 57 24.84 4.90 42.01
C ARG A 57 25.61 5.91 41.19
N ASP A 58 25.85 7.05 41.82
CA ASP A 58 26.80 8.06 41.38
C ASP A 58 28.13 7.39 41.03
N PHE A 59 28.54 7.49 39.77
CA PHE A 59 29.89 7.13 39.36
C PHE A 59 30.65 8.39 38.94
N LYS A 60 31.58 8.75 39.83
CA LYS A 60 32.67 9.71 39.63
C LYS A 60 33.37 9.45 38.30
N ILE A 61 33.52 10.52 37.53
CA ILE A 61 34.40 10.60 36.36
C ILE A 61 35.83 10.37 36.84
N VAL A 62 36.43 9.24 36.46
CA VAL A 62 37.89 9.05 36.48
C VAL A 62 38.32 8.62 35.09
N SER A 63 39.20 9.44 34.54
CA SER A 63 39.81 9.33 33.22
C SER A 63 40.77 8.14 33.08
N SER A 64 40.98 7.77 31.82
CA SER A 64 42.10 7.01 31.23
C SER A 64 41.98 5.47 31.22
N LYS A 65 41.83 4.90 30.02
CA LYS A 65 42.93 4.37 29.19
C LYS A 65 42.38 3.82 27.88
N LYS A 66 43.12 4.05 26.79
CA LYS A 66 42.92 3.47 25.46
C LYS A 66 43.10 1.95 25.54
N SER A 67 42.12 1.20 25.08
CA SER A 67 42.31 -0.16 24.59
C SER A 67 41.46 -0.38 23.34
N ASN A 68 42.11 -0.87 22.29
CA ASN A 68 41.50 -1.32 21.06
C ASN A 68 40.59 -2.52 21.36
N HIS A 69 39.30 -2.42 21.08
CA HIS A 69 38.49 -3.57 20.72
C HIS A 69 37.66 -3.24 19.49
N SER A 70 37.88 -4.03 18.46
CA SER A 70 37.06 -4.10 17.27
C SER A 70 35.59 -4.26 17.67
N GLU A 71 34.79 -3.24 17.38
CA GLU A 71 33.34 -3.36 17.37
C GLU A 71 32.98 -4.40 16.30
N LYS A 72 32.83 -5.65 16.72
CA LYS A 72 31.92 -6.57 16.05
C LYS A 72 30.55 -5.90 16.11
N LYS A 73 30.18 -5.21 15.03
CA LYS A 73 28.78 -4.91 14.73
C LYS A 73 28.03 -6.24 14.84
N MET A 74 27.31 -6.44 15.93
CA MET A 74 26.19 -7.38 15.96
C MET A 74 25.18 -6.82 14.95
N VAL A 75 25.36 -7.19 13.70
CA VAL A 75 24.30 -7.12 12.71
C VAL A 75 23.31 -8.18 13.15
N SER A 76 22.28 -7.76 13.89
CA SER A 76 21.12 -8.60 14.15
C SER A 76 20.44 -8.88 12.81
N ASN A 77 20.83 -9.98 12.16
CA ASN A 77 20.16 -10.54 10.98
C ASN A 77 18.80 -11.16 11.38
N ILE A 78 17.90 -10.34 11.92
CA ILE A 78 16.49 -10.71 12.10
C ILE A 78 15.73 -9.96 11.01
N PRO A 79 15.02 -10.65 10.09
CA PRO A 79 14.29 -9.98 9.03
C PRO A 79 13.15 -9.16 9.63
N LYS A 80 13.22 -7.83 9.47
CA LYS A 80 12.11 -6.94 9.85
C LYS A 80 10.86 -7.31 9.06
N ASN A 81 9.84 -7.81 9.75
CA ASN A 81 8.52 -8.08 9.16
C ASN A 81 7.83 -6.78 8.70
N LEU A 82 8.09 -5.68 9.42
CA LEU A 82 7.70 -4.32 9.05
C LEU A 82 8.83 -3.66 8.26
N GLN A 83 8.61 -3.44 6.97
CA GLN A 83 9.59 -2.70 6.16
C GLN A 83 9.31 -1.20 6.18
N PHE A 84 8.04 -0.82 6.07
CA PHE A 84 7.67 0.58 6.04
C PHE A 84 6.34 0.83 6.72
N TYR A 85 6.27 1.93 7.46
CA TYR A 85 5.05 2.54 7.92
C TYR A 85 5.05 4.03 7.58
N GLY A 86 3.98 4.48 6.96
CA GLY A 86 3.82 5.87 6.52
C GLY A 86 2.47 6.46 6.92
N ILE A 87 2.44 7.77 7.15
CA ILE A 87 1.22 8.54 7.38
C ILE A 87 1.24 9.78 6.49
N VAL A 88 0.19 9.95 5.69
CA VAL A 88 -0.01 11.10 4.82
C VAL A 88 -1.46 11.56 4.86
N SER A 89 -1.71 12.86 4.73
CA SER A 89 -3.09 13.36 4.58
C SER A 89 -3.55 13.28 3.12
N LYS A 90 -4.87 13.24 2.89
CA LYS A 90 -5.48 13.40 1.56
C LYS A 90 -5.13 14.74 0.89
N GLU A 91 -4.74 15.75 1.66
CA GLU A 91 -4.22 17.03 1.18
C GLU A 91 -2.73 16.95 0.77
N ARG A 92 -2.19 15.72 0.60
CA ARG A 92 -0.80 15.42 0.23
C ARG A 92 0.26 15.94 1.22
N ILE A 93 -0.12 16.23 2.46
CA ILE A 93 0.84 16.63 3.51
C ILE A 93 1.48 15.36 4.10
N PRO A 94 2.80 15.14 3.96
CA PRO A 94 3.49 14.03 4.61
C PRO A 94 3.61 14.30 6.11
N ILE A 95 3.16 13.35 6.92
CA ILE A 95 3.07 13.49 8.37
C ILE A 95 4.15 12.67 9.07
N TYR A 96 4.29 11.40 8.69
CA TYR A 96 5.25 10.49 9.29
C TYR A 96 5.70 9.41 8.30
N TYR A 97 6.93 8.94 8.49
CA TYR A 97 7.47 7.74 7.85
C TYR A 97 8.64 7.21 8.70
N ASN A 98 8.76 5.89 8.83
CA ASN A 98 9.83 5.25 9.60
C ASN A 98 11.13 5.08 8.78
N ASP A 99 11.04 5.08 7.45
CA ASP A 99 12.18 4.90 6.55
C ASP A 99 12.24 5.99 5.45
N LYS A 100 13.40 6.63 5.31
CA LYS A 100 13.64 7.69 4.32
C LYS A 100 13.71 7.16 2.88
N GLU A 101 14.22 5.95 2.67
CA GLU A 101 14.34 5.35 1.34
C GLU A 101 12.97 5.08 0.73
N TRP A 102 12.00 4.73 1.59
CA TRP A 102 10.63 4.41 1.21
C TRP A 102 9.68 5.61 1.29
N LYS A 103 10.18 6.81 1.60
CA LYS A 103 9.36 8.03 1.75
C LYS A 103 8.50 8.33 0.51
N TYR A 104 8.95 7.97 -0.69
CA TYR A 104 8.20 8.20 -1.93
C TYR A 104 6.83 7.51 -1.94
N PHE A 105 6.64 6.45 -1.15
CA PHE A 105 5.34 5.80 -0.99
C PHE A 105 4.26 6.75 -0.46
N LEU A 106 4.62 7.79 0.30
CA LEU A 106 3.64 8.79 0.74
C LEU A 106 3.04 9.56 -0.44
N ALA A 107 3.86 9.92 -1.43
CA ALA A 107 3.40 10.61 -2.63
C ALA A 107 2.61 9.65 -3.54
N LEU A 108 3.18 8.47 -3.79
CA LEU A 108 2.54 7.40 -4.56
C LEU A 108 1.14 7.06 -4.02
N THR A 109 0.99 6.95 -2.70
CA THR A 109 -0.29 6.65 -2.05
C THR A 109 -1.35 7.70 -2.37
N ASN A 110 -1.00 8.98 -2.44
CA ASN A 110 -1.98 10.01 -2.80
C ASN A 110 -2.40 9.91 -4.26
N ASP A 111 -1.47 9.60 -5.17
CA ASP A 111 -1.79 9.41 -6.57
C ASP A 111 -2.67 8.15 -6.76
N LEU A 112 -2.38 7.08 -6.01
CA LEU A 112 -3.21 5.87 -5.96
C LEU A 112 -4.60 6.12 -5.37
N ASP A 113 -4.71 6.89 -4.29
CA ASP A 113 -6.00 7.26 -3.67
C ASP A 113 -6.86 8.09 -4.64
N ILE A 114 -6.24 9.03 -5.35
CA ILE A 114 -6.92 9.82 -6.39
C ILE A 114 -7.40 8.92 -7.52
N ILE A 115 -6.59 7.97 -8.00
CA ILE A 115 -7.03 7.06 -9.06
C ILE A 115 -8.17 6.17 -8.57
N SER A 116 -8.05 5.65 -7.36
CA SER A 116 -9.06 4.79 -6.72
C SER A 116 -10.42 5.50 -6.62
N THR A 117 -10.41 6.74 -6.12
CA THR A 117 -11.63 7.53 -5.90
C THR A 117 -12.16 8.15 -7.20
N SER A 118 -11.31 8.84 -7.97
CA SER A 118 -11.73 9.61 -9.14
C SER A 118 -11.95 8.77 -10.39
N THR A 119 -11.29 7.62 -10.52
CA THR A 119 -11.38 6.75 -11.72
C THR A 119 -12.26 5.54 -11.50
N LEU A 120 -12.11 4.90 -10.34
CA LEU A 120 -12.73 3.60 -10.04
C LEU A 120 -13.87 3.70 -9.02
N SER A 121 -14.16 4.90 -8.51
CA SER A 121 -15.21 5.15 -7.51
C SER A 121 -15.12 4.21 -6.29
N GLY A 122 -13.90 3.87 -5.87
CA GLY A 122 -13.64 2.95 -4.77
C GLY A 122 -12.57 3.46 -3.81
N THR A 123 -12.22 2.63 -2.84
CA THR A 123 -11.22 2.91 -1.81
C THR A 123 -9.97 2.07 -2.04
N LEU A 124 -8.80 2.70 -2.02
CA LEU A 124 -7.50 2.01 -2.09
C LEU A 124 -7.38 1.01 -0.93
N ASP A 125 -6.99 -0.23 -1.21
CA ASP A 125 -7.00 -1.32 -0.22
C ASP A 125 -5.61 -1.95 -0.04
N LYS A 126 -5.11 -2.67 -1.06
CA LYS A 126 -3.84 -3.40 -0.99
C LYS A 126 -3.05 -3.25 -2.29
N MET A 127 -1.76 -3.53 -2.23
CA MET A 127 -0.91 -3.65 -3.41
C MET A 127 0.11 -4.75 -3.17
N LEU A 128 0.22 -5.68 -4.12
CA LEU A 128 1.28 -6.68 -4.16
C LEU A 128 2.47 -6.10 -4.93
N ILE A 129 3.64 -6.14 -4.31
CA ILE A 129 4.87 -5.63 -4.88
C ILE A 129 5.84 -6.79 -5.12
N MET A 130 6.39 -6.84 -6.32
CA MET A 130 7.44 -7.75 -6.72
C MET A 130 8.77 -7.01 -6.64
N LEU A 131 9.68 -7.47 -5.79
CA LEU A 131 11.05 -6.97 -5.77
C LEU A 131 11.89 -7.76 -6.78
N GLU A 132 12.62 -7.02 -7.61
CA GLU A 132 13.64 -7.58 -8.49
C GLU A 132 14.93 -7.69 -7.67
N ASP A 133 15.22 -8.89 -7.17
CA ASP A 133 16.53 -9.20 -6.60
C ASP A 133 17.39 -9.89 -7.66
N GLN A 134 18.60 -9.39 -7.90
CA GLN A 134 19.48 -9.89 -8.96
C GLN A 134 20.12 -11.25 -8.60
N ASP A 135 20.09 -11.61 -7.32
CA ASP A 135 20.83 -12.74 -6.75
C ASP A 135 19.93 -13.84 -6.12
N GLU A 136 18.60 -13.67 -6.06
CA GLU A 136 17.67 -14.66 -5.50
C GLU A 136 16.88 -15.42 -6.59
N ILE A 137 16.67 -16.73 -6.38
CA ILE A 137 15.88 -17.60 -7.28
C ILE A 137 14.36 -17.35 -7.13
N GLU A 138 13.92 -16.83 -5.98
CA GLU A 138 12.53 -16.53 -5.68
C GLU A 138 12.30 -15.01 -5.62
N GLU A 139 11.32 -14.51 -6.39
CA GLU A 139 10.93 -13.11 -6.35
C GLU A 139 10.37 -12.78 -4.95
N LYS A 140 11.07 -11.91 -4.21
CA LYS A 140 10.60 -11.44 -2.91
C LYS A 140 9.33 -10.60 -3.08
N MET A 141 8.25 -11.06 -2.44
CA MET A 141 6.95 -10.39 -2.49
C MET A 141 6.69 -9.59 -1.22
N LEU A 142 6.15 -8.38 -1.37
CA LEU A 142 5.70 -7.55 -0.26
C LEU A 142 4.26 -7.13 -0.48
N ILE A 143 3.54 -6.93 0.61
CA ILE A 143 2.19 -6.39 0.58
C ILE A 143 2.25 -5.00 1.17
N ALA A 144 1.86 -4.01 0.37
CA ALA A 144 1.46 -2.72 0.88
C ALA A 144 -0.04 -2.75 1.18
N ARG A 145 -0.43 -2.20 2.31
CA ARG A 145 -1.82 -2.00 2.69
C ARG A 145 -2.07 -0.55 3.02
N PHE A 146 -3.30 -0.14 2.77
CA PHE A 146 -3.74 1.23 2.93
C PHE A 146 -4.96 1.25 3.85
N SER A 147 -4.98 2.21 4.77
CA SER A 147 -6.13 2.43 5.64
C SER A 147 -6.38 3.92 5.75
N GLU A 148 -7.59 4.34 5.39
CA GLU A 148 -7.99 5.73 5.42
C GLU A 148 -8.97 5.99 6.55
N LYS A 149 -8.68 7.00 7.37
CA LYS A 149 -9.57 7.45 8.44
C LYS A 149 -9.46 8.96 8.59
N ASN A 150 -10.60 9.66 8.47
CA ASN A 150 -10.71 11.10 8.68
C ASN A 150 -9.75 11.95 7.82
N GLY A 151 -9.52 11.55 6.57
CA GLY A 151 -8.63 12.24 5.64
C GLY A 151 -7.15 11.95 5.87
N ILE A 152 -6.82 10.97 6.71
CA ILE A 152 -5.46 10.48 6.96
C ILE A 152 -5.33 9.07 6.41
N ILE A 153 -4.33 8.86 5.57
CA ILE A 153 -4.01 7.59 4.95
C ILE A 153 -2.77 7.02 5.63
N HIS A 154 -2.94 5.85 6.22
CA HIS A 154 -1.88 5.04 6.79
C HIS A 154 -1.43 4.01 5.76
N ILE A 155 -0.12 3.80 5.68
CA ILE A 155 0.52 2.88 4.73
C ILE A 155 1.35 1.90 5.54
N LEU A 156 1.13 0.61 5.31
CA LEU A 156 1.88 -0.48 5.94
C LEU A 156 2.49 -1.33 4.83
N ILE A 157 3.81 -1.48 4.79
CA ILE A 157 4.49 -2.36 3.84
C ILE A 157 5.30 -3.39 4.61
N GLY A 158 5.06 -4.65 4.28
CA GLY A 158 5.78 -5.76 4.86
C GLY A 158 5.11 -7.07 4.51
N ASN A 159 5.29 -8.03 5.39
CA ASN A 159 4.73 -9.35 5.26
C ASN A 159 3.76 -9.62 6.42
N PHE A 160 2.51 -9.22 6.23
CA PHE A 160 1.48 -9.31 7.25
C PHE A 160 0.21 -9.93 6.70
N SER A 161 -0.47 -10.73 7.51
CA SER A 161 -1.85 -11.14 7.23
C SER A 161 -2.80 -9.96 7.28
N ASP A 162 -4.02 -10.15 6.75
CA ASP A 162 -5.10 -9.17 6.85
C ASP A 162 -5.38 -8.77 8.31
N LYS A 163 -5.51 -9.75 9.20
CA LYS A 163 -5.84 -9.53 10.61
C LYS A 163 -4.75 -8.76 11.35
N GLU A 164 -3.49 -9.10 11.12
CA GLU A 164 -2.35 -8.40 11.74
C GLU A 164 -2.28 -6.96 11.26
N SER A 165 -2.48 -6.75 9.97
CA SER A 165 -2.45 -5.41 9.40
C SER A 165 -3.56 -4.51 9.93
N ASP A 166 -4.78 -5.03 9.99
CA ASP A 166 -5.94 -4.29 10.51
C ASP A 166 -5.74 -3.98 12.00
N TRP A 167 -5.17 -4.92 12.76
CA TRP A 167 -4.78 -4.69 14.14
C TRP A 167 -3.72 -3.59 14.27
N ILE A 168 -2.64 -3.64 13.47
CA ILE A 168 -1.60 -2.59 13.43
C ILE A 168 -2.22 -1.23 13.12
N PHE A 169 -3.07 -1.14 12.10
CA PHE A 169 -3.74 0.11 11.76
C PHE A 169 -4.59 0.65 12.91
N ASN A 170 -5.34 -0.20 13.60
CA ASN A 170 -6.14 0.21 14.75
C ASN A 170 -5.27 0.76 15.88
N GLN A 171 -4.24 0.02 16.29
CA GLN A 171 -3.33 0.44 17.37
C GLN A 171 -2.63 1.76 17.05
N VAL A 172 -2.06 1.86 15.84
CA VAL A 172 -1.36 3.08 15.42
C VAL A 172 -2.32 4.25 15.24
N SER A 173 -3.51 4.05 14.67
CA SER A 173 -4.50 5.12 14.47
C SER A 173 -4.98 5.69 15.80
N MET A 174 -5.19 4.84 16.81
CA MET A 174 -5.55 5.27 18.16
C MET A 174 -4.43 6.06 18.81
N PHE A 175 -3.22 5.50 18.85
CA PHE A 175 -2.05 6.18 19.42
C PHE A 175 -1.80 7.53 18.75
N PHE A 176 -1.88 7.58 17.41
CA PHE A 176 -1.68 8.79 16.62
C PHE A 176 -2.76 9.85 16.93
N THR A 177 -4.02 9.45 16.99
CA THR A 177 -5.14 10.36 17.31
C THR A 177 -5.00 10.95 18.71
N ASP A 178 -4.69 10.11 19.70
CA ASP A 178 -4.50 10.53 21.10
C ASP A 178 -3.32 11.48 21.25
N MET A 179 -2.22 11.21 20.54
CA MET A 179 -1.05 12.07 20.51
C MET A 179 -1.41 13.45 19.94
N LEU A 180 -2.09 13.52 18.80
CA LEU A 180 -2.49 14.79 18.19
C LEU A 180 -3.40 15.60 19.10
N GLN A 181 -4.35 14.95 19.78
CA GLN A 181 -5.27 15.62 20.71
C GLN A 181 -4.54 16.14 21.95
N LYS A 182 -3.67 15.31 22.56
CA LYS A 182 -2.92 15.66 23.77
C LYS A 182 -2.00 16.85 23.53
N ASP A 183 -1.28 16.83 22.41
CA ASP A 183 -0.30 17.86 22.06
C ASP A 183 -0.94 19.03 21.28
N LYS A 184 -2.25 18.97 21.00
CA LYS A 184 -3.02 19.97 20.22
C LYS A 184 -2.41 20.26 18.85
N ILE A 185 -1.89 19.23 18.19
CA ILE A 185 -1.21 19.34 16.90
C ILE A 185 -2.23 19.48 15.78
N ASN A 186 -2.03 20.47 14.91
CA ASN A 186 -2.84 20.64 13.70
C ASN A 186 -2.11 20.09 12.46
N ILE A 187 -2.62 18.98 11.92
CA ILE A 187 -2.05 18.30 10.74
C ILE A 187 -1.93 19.23 9.52
N LYS A 188 -2.88 20.17 9.35
CA LYS A 188 -2.88 21.10 8.20
C LYS A 188 -1.77 22.15 8.28
N LYS A 189 -1.18 22.34 9.46
CA LYS A 189 -0.16 23.36 9.73
C LYS A 189 0.99 22.82 10.58
N LEU A 190 1.53 21.66 10.19
CA LEU A 190 2.62 21.01 10.91
C LEU A 190 3.93 21.81 10.85
N THR A 191 4.35 22.34 11.98
CA THR A 191 5.68 22.94 12.18
C THR A 191 6.78 21.88 12.17
N LYS A 192 8.04 22.30 11.97
CA LYS A 192 9.19 21.40 12.02
C LYS A 192 9.34 20.69 13.37
N ILE A 193 9.02 21.38 14.46
CA ILE A 193 9.09 20.86 15.83
C ILE A 193 8.02 19.78 16.03
N GLU A 194 6.78 20.03 15.61
CA GLU A 194 5.70 19.04 15.70
C GLU A 194 6.00 17.80 14.86
N LYS A 195 6.51 17.97 13.63
CA LYS A 195 6.94 16.82 12.81
C LYS A 195 7.99 15.97 13.50
N HIS A 196 8.99 16.61 14.13
CA HIS A 196 10.02 15.89 14.86
C HIS A 196 9.45 15.15 16.09
N ALA A 197 8.55 15.80 16.84
CA ALA A 197 7.89 15.20 17.98
C ALA A 197 7.01 13.99 17.59
N ILE A 198 6.26 14.10 16.48
CA ILE A 198 5.50 13.00 15.90
C ILE A 198 6.45 11.86 15.54
N SER A 199 7.50 12.12 14.76
CA SER A 199 8.46 11.09 14.35
C SER A 199 9.05 10.36 15.54
N PHE A 200 9.56 11.09 16.53
CA PHE A 200 10.17 10.48 17.72
C PHE A 200 9.20 9.56 18.48
N LYS A 201 7.96 10.02 18.71
CA LYS A 201 6.94 9.23 19.43
C LYS A 201 6.49 8.00 18.62
N MET A 202 6.33 8.16 17.31
CA MET A 202 5.94 7.10 16.39
C MET A 202 7.02 6.03 16.24
N ASP A 203 8.29 6.41 16.12
CA ASP A 203 9.42 5.48 16.03
C ASP A 203 9.48 4.59 17.28
N ILE A 204 9.33 5.18 18.47
CA ILE A 204 9.28 4.43 19.73
C ILE A 204 8.08 3.49 19.74
N PHE A 205 6.91 3.96 19.30
CA PHE A 205 5.69 3.15 19.30
C PHE A 205 5.81 1.94 18.37
N LEU A 206 6.22 2.17 17.12
CA LEU A 206 6.40 1.12 16.11
C LEU A 206 7.47 0.12 16.52
N HIS A 207 8.56 0.56 17.14
CA HIS A 207 9.58 -0.35 17.64
C HIS A 207 9.01 -1.32 18.70
N ASN A 208 8.20 -0.84 19.66
CA ASN A 208 7.54 -1.73 20.62
C ASN A 208 6.49 -2.65 19.94
N MET A 209 5.87 -2.20 18.84
CA MET A 209 4.93 -3.01 18.08
C MET A 209 5.64 -4.14 17.31
N GLU A 210 6.75 -3.84 16.65
CA GLU A 210 7.57 -4.82 15.92
C GLU A 210 7.97 -5.98 16.85
N GLU A 211 8.47 -5.68 18.04
CA GLU A 211 8.84 -6.69 19.05
C GLU A 211 7.65 -7.58 19.46
N ALA A 212 6.45 -7.02 19.55
CA ALA A 212 5.24 -7.78 19.88
C ALA A 212 4.77 -8.68 18.71
N VAL A 213 4.96 -8.23 17.48
CA VAL A 213 4.51 -8.90 16.25
C VAL A 213 5.48 -9.99 15.78
N GLU A 214 6.79 -9.80 15.91
CA GLU A 214 7.83 -10.79 15.51
C GLU A 214 7.61 -12.18 16.13
N SER A 215 6.94 -12.26 17.26
CA SER A 215 6.60 -13.53 17.93
C SER A 215 5.54 -14.39 17.21
N LYS A 216 4.91 -13.92 16.11
CA LYS A 216 3.70 -14.55 15.53
C LYS A 216 3.66 -14.75 14.01
N VAL A 217 4.56 -14.17 13.22
CA VAL A 217 4.34 -14.02 11.76
C VAL A 217 4.83 -15.23 10.95
N LYS A 218 3.96 -15.75 10.06
CA LYS A 218 4.32 -16.51 8.85
C LYS A 218 3.70 -15.78 7.65
N PHE A 219 4.40 -15.75 6.50
CA PHE A 219 3.83 -15.17 5.27
C PHE A 219 2.50 -15.86 4.96
N GLU A 220 1.42 -15.08 4.80
CA GLU A 220 0.15 -15.56 4.27
C GLU A 220 -0.13 -14.85 2.94
N LYS A 221 -0.45 -15.64 1.91
CA LYS A 221 -0.87 -15.09 0.62
C LYS A 221 -2.07 -14.16 0.85
N PRO A 222 -2.09 -12.95 0.24
CA PRO A 222 -3.18 -12.01 0.45
C PRO A 222 -4.52 -12.67 0.09
N ASN A 223 -5.43 -12.68 1.05
CA ASN A 223 -6.76 -13.25 0.87
C ASN A 223 -7.71 -12.15 0.41
N PHE A 224 -8.52 -12.47 -0.58
CA PHE A 224 -9.62 -11.64 -1.04
C PHE A 224 -10.86 -12.50 -1.03
N ASN A 225 -11.89 -12.01 -0.36
CA ASN A 225 -13.18 -12.68 -0.39
C ASN A 225 -13.93 -12.21 -1.64
N TYR A 226 -14.01 -13.07 -2.65
CA TYR A 226 -14.75 -12.81 -3.89
C TYR A 226 -16.09 -13.53 -3.89
N ILE A 227 -17.13 -12.85 -4.38
CA ILE A 227 -18.38 -13.52 -4.80
C ILE A 227 -18.24 -14.01 -6.24
N ASP A 228 -17.50 -13.25 -7.05
CA ASP A 228 -17.35 -13.50 -8.48
C ASP A 228 -16.32 -14.58 -8.78
N ASN A 229 -16.64 -15.45 -9.74
CA ASN A 229 -15.69 -16.43 -10.30
C ASN A 229 -15.13 -15.98 -11.66
N TRP A 230 -15.20 -14.68 -11.94
CA TRP A 230 -14.78 -14.10 -13.21
C TRP A 230 -13.91 -12.87 -12.96
N LEU A 231 -13.13 -12.48 -13.97
CA LEU A 231 -12.41 -11.21 -14.03
C LEU A 231 -12.77 -10.51 -15.35
N ARG A 232 -13.30 -9.29 -15.28
CA ARG A 232 -13.70 -8.51 -16.44
C ARG A 232 -12.64 -7.48 -16.79
N LEU A 233 -12.31 -7.36 -18.08
CA LEU A 233 -11.37 -6.36 -18.59
C LEU A 233 -12.10 -5.07 -19.01
N TYR A 234 -11.70 -3.93 -18.44
CA TYR A 234 -12.21 -2.60 -18.83
C TYR A 234 -11.21 -1.79 -19.63
N TYR A 235 -9.93 -2.02 -19.42
CA TYR A 235 -8.87 -1.29 -20.10
C TYR A 235 -7.61 -2.12 -20.09
N PHE A 236 -6.86 -2.11 -21.19
CA PHE A 236 -5.47 -2.55 -21.15
C PHE A 236 -4.57 -1.55 -21.86
N GLY A 237 -3.31 -1.50 -21.45
CA GLY A 237 -2.26 -0.88 -22.22
C GLY A 237 -0.97 -1.69 -22.19
N LEU A 238 -0.17 -1.47 -23.21
CA LEU A 238 1.13 -2.07 -23.42
C LEU A 238 2.11 -0.94 -23.68
N SER A 239 3.12 -0.83 -22.83
CA SER A 239 4.14 0.22 -22.91
C SER A 239 5.52 -0.42 -23.03
N SER A 240 6.39 0.09 -23.90
CA SER A 240 7.83 -0.13 -23.76
C SER A 240 8.43 1.00 -22.93
N GLU A 241 9.51 0.74 -22.20
CA GLU A 241 10.29 1.78 -21.47
C GLU A 241 10.63 3.04 -22.34
N SER A 242 10.47 2.95 -23.66
CA SER A 242 10.80 3.94 -24.70
C SER A 242 9.60 4.66 -25.35
N VAL A 243 8.55 5.03 -24.60
CA VAL A 243 7.49 6.01 -24.98
C VAL A 243 6.32 5.47 -25.83
N SER A 244 6.36 4.22 -26.30
CA SER A 244 5.27 3.68 -27.13
C SER A 244 4.23 2.95 -26.32
N VAL A 245 3.07 3.60 -26.17
CA VAL A 245 1.89 3.02 -25.52
C VAL A 245 0.86 2.63 -26.56
N ILE A 246 0.48 1.35 -26.56
CA ILE A 246 -0.83 0.94 -27.06
C ILE A 246 -1.77 0.93 -25.87
N SER A 247 -2.95 1.50 -26.03
CA SER A 247 -4.02 1.37 -25.06
C SER A 247 -5.32 1.02 -25.77
N LEU A 248 -6.21 0.32 -25.07
CA LEU A 248 -7.54 0.02 -25.54
C LEU A 248 -8.53 0.18 -24.39
N LEU A 249 -9.43 1.15 -24.53
CA LEU A 249 -10.57 1.31 -23.62
C LEU A 249 -11.72 0.40 -24.05
N LEU A 250 -12.14 -0.47 -23.12
CA LEU A 250 -13.18 -1.48 -23.29
C LEU A 250 -14.36 -1.23 -22.32
N ASP A 251 -14.52 -0.02 -21.85
CA ASP A 251 -15.60 0.34 -20.93
C ASP A 251 -16.86 0.77 -21.69
N LYS A 252 -17.80 -0.18 -21.89
CA LYS A 252 -19.10 0.12 -22.52
C LYS A 252 -20.11 0.70 -21.54
N GLU A 253 -19.91 0.49 -20.24
CA GLU A 253 -20.87 0.82 -19.19
C GLU A 253 -20.54 2.18 -18.54
N ASN A 254 -19.50 2.88 -19.01
CA ASN A 254 -18.98 4.13 -18.44
C ASN A 254 -18.71 3.99 -16.93
N ILE A 255 -18.21 2.82 -16.53
CA ILE A 255 -17.80 2.52 -15.16
C ILE A 255 -16.55 3.31 -14.79
N LEU A 256 -15.57 3.37 -15.69
CA LEU A 256 -14.35 4.13 -15.53
C LEU A 256 -14.61 5.62 -15.74
N LYS A 257 -14.09 6.43 -14.82
CA LYS A 257 -14.21 7.90 -14.87
C LYS A 257 -12.86 8.53 -15.21
N PHE A 258 -12.81 9.29 -16.29
CA PHE A 258 -11.56 9.90 -16.77
C PHE A 258 -11.67 11.41 -17.03
N GLY A 259 -12.63 12.07 -16.37
CA GLY A 259 -12.82 13.53 -16.41
C GLY A 259 -14.19 13.95 -16.93
N GLU A 260 -14.43 15.26 -16.98
CA GLU A 260 -15.66 15.81 -17.54
C GLU A 260 -15.66 15.66 -19.07
N GLN A 261 -16.61 14.86 -19.58
CA GLN A 261 -16.79 14.66 -21.02
C GLN A 261 -17.60 15.80 -21.68
N LYS A 262 -18.07 16.78 -20.90
CA LYS A 262 -18.96 17.86 -21.35
C LYS A 262 -18.34 18.83 -22.36
N HIS A 263 -17.02 18.78 -22.54
CA HIS A 263 -16.29 19.64 -23.47
C HIS A 263 -16.16 19.05 -24.89
N PHE A 264 -16.61 17.81 -25.11
CA PHE A 264 -16.59 17.20 -26.43
C PHE A 264 -17.88 17.56 -27.18
N GLU A 265 -17.75 18.40 -28.19
CA GLU A 265 -18.82 18.71 -29.13
C GLU A 265 -18.65 17.87 -30.40
N PRO A 266 -19.75 17.38 -31.00
CA PRO A 266 -19.70 16.70 -32.28
C PRO A 266 -19.31 17.71 -33.38
N ASP A 267 -18.51 17.27 -34.35
CA ASP A 267 -18.07 18.15 -35.46
C ASP A 267 -19.23 18.52 -36.40
N SER A 268 -20.34 17.78 -36.35
CA SER A 268 -21.59 18.08 -37.03
C SER A 268 -22.77 17.42 -36.29
N GLU A 269 -24.00 17.89 -36.51
CA GLU A 269 -25.22 17.36 -35.85
C GLU A 269 -25.41 15.84 -36.02
N ASN A 270 -24.82 15.23 -37.06
CA ASN A 270 -24.96 13.81 -37.37
C ASN A 270 -23.72 12.95 -37.06
N ASP A 271 -22.62 13.51 -36.55
CA ASP A 271 -21.38 12.75 -36.30
C ASP A 271 -21.27 12.22 -34.86
N VAL A 272 -22.21 11.36 -34.48
CA VAL A 272 -22.20 10.68 -33.19
C VAL A 272 -21.01 9.71 -33.09
N SER A 273 -20.63 9.08 -34.20
CA SER A 273 -19.49 8.15 -34.26
C SER A 273 -18.15 8.82 -33.98
N GLY A 274 -17.91 9.99 -34.58
CA GLY A 274 -16.69 10.78 -34.35
C GLY A 274 -16.61 11.27 -32.92
N LEU A 275 -17.73 11.70 -32.34
CA LEU A 275 -17.80 12.10 -30.93
C LEU A 275 -17.42 10.95 -29.98
N VAL A 276 -18.01 9.75 -30.19
CA VAL A 276 -17.68 8.57 -29.39
C VAL A 276 -16.20 8.22 -29.49
N LYS A 277 -15.63 8.29 -30.70
CA LYS A 277 -14.20 8.04 -30.91
C LYS A 277 -13.33 9.05 -30.15
N LYS A 278 -13.65 10.35 -30.20
CA LYS A 278 -12.91 11.39 -29.45
C LYS A 278 -12.93 11.13 -27.95
N ILE A 279 -14.08 10.72 -27.40
CA ILE A 279 -14.22 10.40 -25.97
C ILE A 279 -13.38 9.16 -25.60
N ILE A 280 -13.37 8.14 -26.45
CA ILE A 280 -12.55 6.93 -26.26
C ILE A 280 -11.07 7.30 -26.29
N ASP A 281 -10.61 8.03 -27.30
CA ASP A 281 -9.21 8.43 -27.47
C ASP A 281 -8.73 9.30 -26.28
N TYR A 282 -9.60 10.19 -25.79
CA TYR A 282 -9.35 10.97 -24.58
C TYR A 282 -9.24 10.07 -23.33
N GLY A 283 -10.19 9.15 -23.13
CA GLY A 283 -10.16 8.23 -22.00
C GLY A 283 -8.91 7.34 -22.00
N GLU A 284 -8.55 6.81 -23.17
CA GLU A 284 -7.31 6.05 -23.36
C GLU A 284 -6.07 6.86 -22.97
N SER A 285 -6.00 8.12 -23.40
CA SER A 285 -4.88 9.02 -23.10
C SER A 285 -4.78 9.34 -21.61
N VAL A 286 -5.90 9.67 -20.96
CA VAL A 286 -5.92 10.02 -19.53
C VAL A 286 -5.59 8.81 -18.66
N LEU A 287 -6.17 7.64 -18.95
CA LEU A 287 -5.91 6.42 -18.19
C LEU A 287 -4.46 5.97 -18.36
N THR A 288 -3.93 6.01 -19.58
CA THR A 288 -2.50 5.78 -19.86
C THR A 288 -1.63 6.68 -18.98
N ALA A 289 -1.84 8.00 -19.04
CA ALA A 289 -1.01 8.96 -18.32
C ALA A 289 -1.05 8.71 -16.79
N LYS A 290 -2.23 8.45 -16.22
CA LYS A 290 -2.38 8.13 -14.80
C LYS A 290 -1.59 6.87 -14.40
N ILE A 291 -1.64 5.82 -15.22
CA ILE A 291 -0.96 4.54 -14.95
C ILE A 291 0.56 4.66 -15.14
N GLU A 292 1.01 5.32 -16.20
CA GLU A 292 2.44 5.54 -16.47
C GLU A 292 3.11 6.38 -15.38
N VAL A 293 2.43 7.36 -14.79
CA VAL A 293 2.94 8.12 -13.64
C VAL A 293 3.15 7.24 -12.41
N ILE A 294 2.24 6.29 -12.15
CA ILE A 294 2.42 5.28 -11.08
C ILE A 294 3.67 4.44 -11.36
N LEU A 295 3.78 3.91 -12.60
CA LEU A 295 4.90 3.06 -12.99
C LEU A 295 6.23 3.79 -12.91
N ALA A 296 6.33 5.00 -13.46
CA ALA A 296 7.54 5.82 -13.40
C ALA A 296 7.95 6.13 -11.96
N SER A 297 6.98 6.41 -11.08
CA SER A 297 7.24 6.65 -9.65
C SER A 297 7.79 5.40 -8.96
N ILE A 298 7.30 4.22 -9.32
CA ILE A 298 7.77 2.96 -8.74
C ILE A 298 9.13 2.58 -9.33
N PHE A 299 9.29 2.50 -10.65
CA PHE A 299 10.56 2.15 -11.29
C PHE A 299 11.69 3.13 -10.97
N GLY A 300 11.39 4.42 -10.83
CA GLY A 300 12.38 5.44 -10.49
C GLY A 300 12.90 5.34 -9.04
N ASN A 301 12.15 4.71 -8.14
CA ASN A 301 12.46 4.67 -6.71
C ASN A 301 12.58 3.26 -6.13
N MET A 302 12.20 2.22 -6.88
CA MET A 302 12.15 0.84 -6.44
C MET A 302 12.90 -0.07 -7.41
N LYS A 303 13.65 -1.04 -6.86
CA LYS A 303 14.10 -2.21 -7.61
C LYS A 303 12.98 -3.23 -7.70
N GLY A 304 11.85 -2.85 -8.30
CA GLY A 304 10.64 -3.67 -8.30
C GLY A 304 9.48 -3.04 -9.04
N TYR A 305 8.36 -3.76 -9.09
CA TYR A 305 7.14 -3.30 -9.74
C TYR A 305 5.88 -3.80 -8.99
N PRO A 306 4.75 -3.08 -9.07
CA PRO A 306 3.51 -3.56 -8.49
C PRO A 306 2.97 -4.70 -9.36
N ARG A 307 2.67 -5.86 -8.79
CA ARG A 307 1.98 -6.92 -9.54
C ARG A 307 0.51 -6.56 -9.76
N TRP A 308 -0.11 -6.06 -8.71
CA TRP A 308 -1.46 -5.51 -8.76
C TRP A 308 -1.69 -4.55 -7.59
N ILE A 309 -2.63 -3.63 -7.79
CA ILE A 309 -3.18 -2.72 -6.78
C ILE A 309 -4.68 -2.99 -6.73
N SER A 310 -5.22 -3.27 -5.55
CA SER A 310 -6.64 -3.52 -5.33
C SER A 310 -7.36 -2.26 -4.84
N ILE A 311 -8.52 -2.02 -5.43
CA ILE A 311 -9.43 -0.93 -5.10
C ILE A 311 -10.77 -1.56 -4.76
N LYS A 312 -11.23 -1.38 -3.53
CA LYS A 312 -12.51 -1.91 -3.06
C LYS A 312 -13.63 -0.97 -3.52
N SER A 313 -14.52 -1.45 -4.38
CA SER A 313 -15.68 -0.68 -4.86
C SER A 313 -16.96 -1.00 -4.09
N GLY A 314 -16.99 -2.10 -3.34
CA GLY A 314 -18.15 -2.49 -2.54
C GLY A 314 -17.88 -3.71 -1.65
N PHE A 315 -18.96 -4.29 -1.11
CA PHE A 315 -18.85 -5.54 -0.36
C PHE A 315 -18.41 -6.67 -1.28
N GLN A 316 -17.21 -7.22 -1.04
CA GLN A 316 -16.60 -8.30 -1.83
C GLN A 316 -16.47 -7.98 -3.35
N LYS A 317 -16.42 -6.70 -3.70
CA LYS A 317 -16.22 -6.20 -5.07
C LYS A 317 -14.94 -5.38 -5.16
N TYR A 318 -14.12 -5.71 -6.15
CA TYR A 318 -12.79 -5.16 -6.32
C TYR A 318 -12.49 -4.83 -7.77
N PHE A 319 -11.91 -3.66 -7.98
CA PHE A 319 -11.12 -3.35 -9.16
C PHE A 319 -9.64 -3.63 -8.90
N PHE A 320 -8.92 -3.93 -9.97
CA PHE A 320 -7.48 -4.12 -9.93
C PHE A 320 -6.80 -3.34 -11.04
N LEU A 321 -5.75 -2.62 -10.68
CA LEU A 321 -4.70 -2.18 -11.61
C LEU A 321 -3.62 -3.25 -11.57
N SER A 322 -3.53 -4.09 -12.59
CA SER A 322 -2.54 -5.17 -12.67
C SER A 322 -1.43 -4.84 -13.63
N PHE A 323 -0.20 -5.28 -13.34
CA PHE A 323 0.96 -5.07 -14.19
C PHE A 323 1.72 -6.38 -14.38
N LYS A 324 2.28 -6.54 -15.57
CA LYS A 324 3.11 -7.68 -15.94
C LYS A 324 4.27 -7.20 -16.81
N LYS A 325 5.48 -7.46 -16.35
CA LYS A 325 6.68 -7.33 -17.17
C LYS A 325 6.68 -8.47 -18.20
N LEU A 326 6.85 -8.11 -19.46
CA LEU A 326 6.99 -9.00 -20.60
C LEU A 326 8.44 -8.94 -21.11
N GLU A 327 8.73 -9.72 -22.15
CA GLU A 327 10.03 -9.71 -22.81
C GLU A 327 10.38 -8.32 -23.36
N ASN A 328 11.66 -8.06 -23.62
CA ASN A 328 12.13 -6.83 -24.26
C ASN A 328 11.67 -5.52 -23.61
N GLN A 329 11.50 -5.51 -22.28
CA GLN A 329 11.14 -4.33 -21.50
C GLN A 329 9.74 -3.77 -21.81
N PHE A 330 8.84 -4.64 -22.27
CA PHE A 330 7.42 -4.30 -22.35
C PHE A 330 6.72 -4.50 -21.00
N PHE A 331 5.78 -3.61 -20.69
CA PHE A 331 4.90 -3.69 -19.55
C PHE A 331 3.46 -3.72 -20.02
N LEU A 332 2.77 -4.81 -19.71
CA LEU A 332 1.32 -4.92 -19.86
C LEU A 332 0.68 -4.43 -18.57
N TYR A 333 -0.29 -3.52 -18.68
CA TYR A 333 -1.12 -3.10 -17.56
C TYR A 333 -2.60 -3.18 -17.91
N CYS A 334 -3.43 -3.55 -16.93
CA CYS A 334 -4.87 -3.71 -17.12
C CYS A 334 -5.65 -3.08 -15.97
N ILE A 335 -6.82 -2.54 -16.28
CA ILE A 335 -7.87 -2.25 -15.31
C ILE A 335 -8.91 -3.35 -15.43
N THR A 336 -9.13 -4.06 -14.33
CA THR A 336 -10.03 -5.22 -14.27
C THR A 336 -10.94 -5.16 -13.05
N GLU A 337 -12.05 -5.89 -13.09
CA GLU A 337 -12.97 -6.07 -11.95
C GLU A 337 -13.23 -7.55 -11.73
N GLY A 338 -13.39 -7.98 -10.47
CA GLY A 338 -13.81 -9.34 -10.12
C GLY A 338 -12.76 -10.09 -9.33
N ASN A 339 -12.43 -11.33 -9.74
CA ASN A 339 -11.53 -12.20 -9.01
C ASN A 339 -10.11 -12.21 -9.60
N ILE A 340 -9.14 -11.67 -8.83
CA ILE A 340 -7.73 -11.58 -9.25
C ILE A 340 -7.08 -12.93 -9.55
N GLU A 341 -7.62 -14.05 -9.06
CA GLU A 341 -7.10 -15.37 -9.35
C GLU A 341 -7.21 -15.72 -10.83
N LYS A 342 -8.14 -15.08 -11.55
CA LYS A 342 -8.32 -15.26 -13.00
C LYS A 342 -7.37 -14.39 -13.84
N LEU A 343 -6.52 -13.58 -13.21
CA LEU A 343 -5.60 -12.68 -13.90
C LEU A 343 -4.65 -13.43 -14.85
N LYS A 344 -4.17 -14.62 -14.47
CA LYS A 344 -3.33 -15.45 -15.36
C LYS A 344 -4.05 -15.88 -16.64
N SER A 345 -5.36 -16.14 -16.56
CA SER A 345 -6.21 -16.52 -17.70
C SER A 345 -6.29 -15.36 -18.69
N LEU A 346 -6.62 -14.16 -18.19
CA LEU A 346 -6.62 -12.91 -18.95
C LEU A 346 -5.25 -12.62 -19.59
N GLU A 347 -4.17 -12.71 -18.82
CA GLU A 347 -2.83 -12.40 -19.31
C GLU A 347 -2.34 -13.39 -20.38
N SER A 348 -2.69 -14.67 -20.25
CA SER A 348 -2.37 -15.69 -21.25
C SER A 348 -3.09 -15.37 -22.56
N PHE A 349 -4.37 -15.01 -22.48
CA PHE A 349 -5.15 -14.58 -23.63
C PHE A 349 -4.54 -13.35 -24.32
N LEU A 350 -4.23 -12.28 -23.56
CA LEU A 350 -3.64 -11.08 -24.13
C LEU A 350 -2.27 -11.37 -24.74
N TYR A 351 -1.43 -12.15 -24.05
CA TYR A 351 -0.10 -12.50 -24.54
C TYR A 351 -0.15 -13.27 -25.87
N MET A 352 -1.10 -14.18 -26.07
CA MET A 352 -1.27 -14.88 -27.36
C MET A 352 -1.48 -13.92 -28.54
N HIS A 353 -2.03 -12.74 -28.31
CA HIS A 353 -2.29 -11.73 -29.34
C HIS A 353 -1.23 -10.63 -29.40
N LEU A 354 -0.41 -10.48 -28.35
CA LEU A 354 0.66 -9.49 -28.26
C LEU A 354 2.05 -10.05 -28.60
N LYS A 355 2.23 -11.39 -28.54
CA LYS A 355 3.53 -12.06 -28.65
C LYS A 355 4.37 -11.58 -29.83
N ASP A 356 3.78 -11.47 -31.01
CA ASP A 356 4.51 -11.07 -32.22
C ASP A 356 5.08 -9.64 -32.12
N GLY A 357 4.49 -8.78 -31.30
CA GLY A 357 4.88 -7.38 -31.11
C GLY A 357 5.85 -7.17 -29.96
N VAL A 358 5.81 -8.04 -28.96
CA VAL A 358 6.68 -7.96 -27.77
C VAL A 358 7.92 -8.84 -27.88
N SER A 359 7.99 -9.73 -28.88
CA SER A 359 9.13 -10.65 -29.09
C SER A 359 10.42 -9.94 -29.51
N ASN A 360 10.34 -8.72 -30.03
CA ASN A 360 11.51 -7.91 -30.42
C ASN A 360 11.51 -6.58 -29.68
N LYS A 361 12.69 -5.98 -29.48
CA LYS A 361 12.79 -4.61 -28.96
C LYS A 361 12.01 -3.65 -29.86
N PHE A 362 11.41 -2.64 -29.24
CA PHE A 362 10.67 -1.60 -29.96
C PHE A 362 11.58 -0.84 -30.94
N ILE A 363 11.16 -0.74 -32.21
CA ILE A 363 11.97 -0.14 -33.31
C ILE A 363 11.31 1.12 -33.89
N SER A 364 10.59 1.92 -33.09
CA SER A 364 9.91 3.18 -33.47
C SER A 364 8.71 3.08 -34.45
N SER A 365 8.43 1.90 -35.02
CA SER A 365 7.26 1.70 -35.89
C SER A 365 6.03 1.25 -35.10
N LEU A 366 4.95 2.04 -35.16
CA LEU A 366 3.66 1.72 -34.54
C LEU A 366 2.76 0.83 -35.40
N LYS A 367 3.16 0.47 -36.62
CA LYS A 367 2.29 -0.26 -37.56
C LYS A 367 1.81 -1.60 -36.98
N ILE A 368 2.76 -2.42 -36.52
CA ILE A 368 2.52 -3.74 -35.92
C ILE A 368 1.60 -3.60 -34.69
N PHE A 369 1.83 -2.56 -33.89
CA PHE A 369 1.10 -2.29 -32.66
C PHE A 369 -0.34 -1.82 -32.91
N ASN A 370 -0.56 -1.00 -33.94
CA ASN A 370 -1.89 -0.60 -34.38
C ASN A 370 -2.68 -1.80 -34.94
N GLU A 371 -2.03 -2.68 -35.71
CA GLU A 371 -2.65 -3.92 -36.20
C GLU A 371 -3.06 -4.84 -35.04
N MET A 372 -2.24 -4.96 -34.00
CA MET A 372 -2.57 -5.70 -32.77
C MET A 372 -3.75 -5.07 -32.02
N LYS A 373 -3.76 -3.74 -31.87
CA LYS A 373 -4.85 -3.01 -31.21
C LYS A 373 -6.19 -3.29 -31.89
N VAL A 374 -6.24 -3.22 -33.22
CA VAL A 374 -7.44 -3.52 -34.02
C VAL A 374 -7.86 -4.98 -33.82
N LYS A 375 -6.92 -5.92 -33.97
CA LYS A 375 -7.21 -7.35 -33.79
C LYS A 375 -7.78 -7.67 -32.40
N ILE A 376 -7.21 -7.12 -31.33
CA ILE A 376 -7.68 -7.35 -29.97
C ILE A 376 -9.06 -6.71 -29.77
N ARG A 377 -9.28 -5.51 -30.32
CA ARG A 377 -10.59 -4.83 -30.28
C ARG A 377 -11.67 -5.70 -30.91
N ASP A 378 -11.44 -6.20 -32.13
CA ASP A 378 -12.42 -7.00 -32.86
C ASP A 378 -12.78 -8.29 -32.08
N ILE A 379 -11.78 -8.96 -31.49
CA ILE A 379 -12.01 -10.15 -30.66
C ILE A 379 -12.82 -9.80 -29.39
N MET A 380 -12.48 -8.69 -28.74
CA MET A 380 -13.17 -8.20 -27.53
C MET A 380 -14.58 -7.67 -27.79
N GLU A 381 -14.95 -7.42 -29.04
CA GLU A 381 -16.32 -7.12 -29.45
C GLU A 381 -17.16 -8.39 -29.60
N ILE A 382 -16.55 -9.50 -30.07
CA ILE A 382 -17.17 -10.82 -30.17
C ILE A 382 -17.38 -11.46 -28.79
N PHE A 383 -16.60 -11.05 -27.79
CA PHE A 383 -16.67 -11.55 -26.41
C PHE A 383 -17.35 -10.51 -25.49
N PRO A 384 -18.67 -10.30 -25.58
CA PRO A 384 -19.34 -9.10 -25.08
C PRO A 384 -19.24 -8.91 -23.57
N GLU A 385 -19.18 -9.99 -22.79
CA GLU A 385 -19.05 -9.91 -21.34
C GLU A 385 -17.63 -9.58 -20.87
N ARG A 386 -16.61 -9.86 -21.70
CA ARG A 386 -15.19 -9.61 -21.41
C ARG A 386 -14.71 -10.25 -20.11
N LYS A 387 -15.37 -11.34 -19.70
CA LYS A 387 -15.17 -12.07 -18.44
C LYS A 387 -14.29 -13.30 -18.65
N PHE A 388 -13.22 -13.37 -17.88
CA PHE A 388 -12.28 -14.49 -17.87
C PHE A 388 -12.53 -15.35 -16.63
N TYR A 389 -12.53 -16.67 -16.81
CA TYR A 389 -12.85 -17.67 -15.78
C TYR A 389 -11.65 -18.53 -15.42
#